data_AF-A0A8H5TH17-F1
#
_entry.id   AF-A0A8H5TH17-F1
#
_cell.length_a   1.000
_cell.length_b   1.000
_cell.length_c   1.000
_cell.angle_alpha   90.00
_cell.angle_beta   90.00
_cell.angle_gamma   90.00
#
_symmetry.space_group_name_H-M   'P 1'
#
loop_
_entity.id
_entity.type
_entity.pdbx_description
1 polymer ?
#
loop_
_entity_poly.entity_id
_entity_poly.type
_entity_poly.pdbx_seq_one_letter_code
_entity_poly.pdbx_strand_id
1 'polypeptide(L)'
;MSFKVAATLAGAFASVALAHGTVTGIKVDGTYQAGYDLSSYYKAQQGGEIPTIAAWSAENLDNGFVPPSDYGTSDIACHKKAAPGKTSMSVKAGGTVEFQWSAWPESHIGPVLTYVAKCSGKCTSADPATLKWVKIDAAGLDGTWAAADLIKNNNTWTTTVPETLAAGSYAVEVPSTEAPVTEEEGSDDGSLPKTFTLDTFIDWLRSKNGDSKKVRRHARQF
;
A
#
# COMPACT_ATOMS: atom_id res chain seq x y z
N MET A 1 29.04 56.73 15.48
CA MET A 1 29.23 55.60 14.54
C MET A 1 28.20 54.54 14.90
N SER A 2 27.19 54.35 14.04
CA SER A 2 26.09 53.40 14.29
C SER A 2 26.37 52.10 13.55
N PHE A 3 26.59 51.00 14.28
CA PHE A 3 26.71 49.67 13.69
C PHE A 3 25.32 49.04 13.56
N LYS A 4 24.86 48.86 12.32
CA LYS A 4 23.67 48.07 12.02
C LYS A 4 24.06 46.60 12.03
N VAL A 5 23.57 45.83 13.01
CA VAL A 5 23.67 44.37 13.01
C VAL A 5 22.58 43.84 12.07
N ALA A 6 22.98 43.32 10.91
CA ALA A 6 22.11 42.58 10.03
C ALA A 6 22.10 41.11 10.47
N ALA A 7 21.09 40.71 11.24
CA ALA A 7 20.85 39.31 11.57
C ALA A 7 20.27 38.60 10.34
N THR A 8 21.08 37.79 9.67
CA THR A 8 20.64 36.87 8.61
C THR A 8 19.94 35.69 9.27
N LEU A 9 18.60 35.66 9.22
CA LEU A 9 17.82 34.48 9.55
C LEU A 9 18.02 33.44 8.42
N ALA A 10 18.95 32.52 8.60
CA ALA A 10 19.00 31.30 7.80
C ALA A 10 17.87 30.38 8.29
N GLY A 11 16.70 30.48 7.66
CA GLY A 11 15.59 29.58 7.91
C GLY A 11 15.95 28.17 7.45
N ALA A 12 16.14 27.24 8.40
CA ALA A 12 16.19 25.82 8.09
C ALA A 12 14.79 25.38 7.65
N PHE A 13 14.57 25.33 6.33
CA PHE A 13 13.44 24.58 5.78
C PHE A 13 13.75 23.10 6.01
N ALA A 14 13.20 22.53 7.09
CA ALA A 14 13.10 21.10 7.20
C ALA A 14 12.19 20.63 6.06
N SER A 15 12.78 20.00 5.05
CA SER A 15 12.05 19.32 3.99
C SER A 15 11.21 18.24 4.67
N VAL A 16 9.89 18.46 4.77
CA VAL A 16 8.96 17.39 5.14
C VAL A 16 8.91 16.43 3.96
N ALA A 17 9.83 15.46 3.95
CA ALA A 17 9.69 14.33 3.07
C ALA A 17 8.42 13.58 3.50
N LEU A 18 7.34 13.75 2.75
CA LEU A 18 6.25 12.78 2.71
C LEU A 18 6.88 11.51 2.16
N ALA A 19 7.36 10.66 3.07
CA ALA A 19 8.05 9.43 2.73
C ALA A 19 7.08 8.25 2.55
N HIS A 20 5.78 8.51 2.58
CA HIS A 20 4.75 7.49 2.63
C HIS A 20 3.45 8.04 2.04
N GLY A 21 2.59 7.15 1.60
CA GLY A 21 1.38 7.35 0.88
C GLY A 21 0.28 6.35 1.22
N THR A 22 -0.94 6.77 0.94
CA THR A 22 -2.15 6.02 1.28
C THR A 22 -3.17 6.18 0.18
N VAL A 23 -4.08 5.22 0.06
CA VAL A 23 -5.22 5.33 -0.86
C VAL A 23 -6.19 6.36 -0.31
N THR A 24 -6.15 7.55 -0.89
CA THR A 24 -7.01 8.69 -0.52
C THR A 24 -8.40 8.61 -1.15
N GLY A 25 -8.56 7.81 -2.20
CA GLY A 25 -9.82 7.65 -2.91
C GLY A 25 -9.84 6.42 -3.80
N ILE A 26 -11.05 5.94 -4.08
CA ILE A 26 -11.28 4.86 -5.03
C ILE A 26 -12.34 5.29 -6.06
N LYS A 27 -12.20 4.83 -7.30
CA LYS A 27 -13.24 4.98 -8.33
C LYS A 27 -13.62 3.62 -8.87
N VAL A 28 -14.88 3.25 -8.71
CA VAL A 28 -15.43 1.94 -9.11
C VAL A 28 -16.44 2.15 -10.22
N ASP A 29 -16.16 1.60 -11.41
CA ASP A 29 -16.96 1.82 -12.63
C ASP A 29 -17.32 3.31 -12.84
N GLY A 30 -16.33 4.20 -12.63
CA GLY A 30 -16.50 5.65 -12.76
C GLY A 30 -17.09 6.36 -11.53
N THR A 31 -17.58 5.64 -10.53
CA THR A 31 -18.16 6.21 -9.29
C THR A 31 -17.08 6.39 -8.22
N TYR A 32 -16.86 7.63 -7.77
CA TYR A 32 -15.86 7.95 -6.76
C TYR A 32 -16.37 7.76 -5.32
N GLN A 33 -15.49 7.30 -4.44
CA GLN A 33 -15.65 7.39 -2.98
C GLN A 33 -14.30 7.73 -2.33
N ALA A 34 -14.35 8.55 -1.28
CA ALA A 34 -13.17 8.83 -0.47
C ALA A 34 -12.63 7.56 0.22
N GLY A 35 -11.31 7.48 0.32
CA GLY A 35 -10.60 6.49 1.10
C GLY A 35 -10.67 6.77 2.60
N TYR A 36 -9.96 5.96 3.38
CA TYR A 36 -9.87 6.18 4.82
C TYR A 36 -8.86 7.28 5.13
N ASP A 37 -9.32 8.30 5.86
CA ASP A 37 -8.48 9.41 6.32
C ASP A 37 -8.18 9.29 7.81
N LEU A 38 -6.91 9.48 8.18
CA LEU A 38 -6.44 9.34 9.57
C LEU A 38 -7.11 10.30 10.55
N SER A 39 -7.63 11.44 10.10
CA SER A 39 -8.44 12.32 10.96
C SER A 39 -9.69 11.62 11.50
N SER A 40 -10.20 10.60 10.78
CA SER A 40 -11.33 9.78 11.24
C SER A 40 -10.97 8.97 12.49
N TYR A 41 -9.72 8.48 12.60
CA TYR A 41 -9.25 7.81 13.82
C TYR A 41 -9.34 8.75 15.02
N TYR A 42 -8.74 9.94 14.93
CA TYR A 42 -8.74 10.92 16.01
C TYR A 42 -10.14 11.43 16.34
N LYS A 43 -11.00 11.59 15.33
CA LYS A 43 -12.40 11.98 15.51
C LYS A 43 -13.18 10.90 16.27
N ALA A 44 -12.99 9.62 15.94
CA ALA A 44 -13.61 8.51 16.66
C ALA A 44 -13.16 8.46 18.13
N GLN A 45 -11.86 8.69 18.41
CA GLN A 45 -11.35 8.75 19.79
C GLN A 45 -11.99 9.87 20.62
N GLN A 46 -12.44 10.94 19.98
CA GLN A 46 -13.15 12.06 20.60
C GLN A 46 -14.67 11.87 20.64
N GLY A 47 -15.19 10.69 20.28
CA GLY A 47 -16.62 10.39 20.24
C GLY A 47 -17.36 11.03 19.06
N GLY A 48 -16.64 11.54 18.06
CA GLY A 48 -17.22 12.14 16.87
C GLY A 48 -17.67 11.13 15.82
N GLU A 49 -18.61 11.53 14.98
CA GLU A 49 -19.11 10.70 13.88
C GLU A 49 -18.10 10.63 12.73
N ILE A 50 -17.71 9.43 12.33
CA ILE A 50 -16.82 9.19 11.18
C ILE A 50 -17.60 8.84 9.91
N PRO A 51 -17.10 9.19 8.71
CA PRO A 51 -17.77 8.91 7.44
C PRO A 51 -18.16 7.44 7.23
N THR A 52 -19.24 7.22 6.48
CA THR A 52 -19.64 5.88 6.02
C THR A 52 -18.99 5.63 4.65
N ILE A 53 -17.87 4.91 4.66
CA ILE A 53 -17.06 4.60 3.47
C ILE A 53 -16.77 3.09 3.38
N ALA A 54 -16.41 2.62 2.18
CA ALA A 54 -16.07 1.23 1.92
C ALA A 54 -14.61 0.90 2.27
N ALA A 55 -13.73 1.89 2.23
CA ALA A 55 -12.35 1.73 2.65
C ALA A 55 -12.27 1.27 4.12
N TRP A 56 -11.36 0.34 4.39
CA TRP A 56 -11.09 -0.16 5.73
C TRP A 56 -10.34 0.90 6.53
N SER A 57 -10.60 0.98 7.83
CA SER A 57 -9.77 1.79 8.73
C SER A 57 -8.46 1.07 9.01
N ALA A 58 -7.40 1.82 9.30
CA ALA A 58 -6.13 1.30 9.81
C ALA A 58 -5.53 2.26 10.86
N GLU A 59 -4.69 1.72 11.76
CA GLU A 59 -3.99 2.46 12.81
C GLU A 59 -2.50 2.70 12.49
N ASN A 60 -2.16 2.88 11.21
CA ASN A 60 -0.84 3.34 10.79
C ASN A 60 -0.70 4.85 10.95
N LEU A 61 -0.68 5.32 12.20
CA LEU A 61 -0.65 6.76 12.54
C LEU A 61 0.61 7.49 12.03
N ASP A 62 1.65 6.72 11.71
CA ASP A 62 2.89 7.16 11.10
C ASP A 62 2.80 7.31 9.56
N ASN A 63 1.63 7.02 8.99
CA ASN A 63 1.45 6.70 7.58
C ASN A 63 2.40 5.58 7.11
N GLY A 64 2.94 4.79 8.03
CA GLY A 64 4.02 3.83 7.76
C GLY A 64 3.49 2.42 7.58
N PHE A 65 4.27 1.44 8.05
CA PHE A 65 4.21 0.10 7.47
C PHE A 65 4.11 -1.14 8.30
N VAL A 66 3.59 -2.21 7.66
CA VAL A 66 3.61 -3.58 8.15
C VAL A 66 4.99 -4.17 7.82
N PRO A 67 5.89 -4.31 8.80
CA PRO A 67 7.23 -4.81 8.57
C PRO A 67 7.22 -6.33 8.33
N PRO A 68 8.30 -6.89 7.75
CA PRO A 68 8.41 -8.33 7.54
C PRO A 68 8.25 -9.19 8.80
N SER A 69 8.59 -8.66 9.98
CA SER A 69 8.37 -9.36 11.27
C SER A 69 6.90 -9.66 11.54
N ASP A 70 6.00 -8.90 10.91
CA ASP A 70 4.56 -8.94 11.17
C ASP A 70 3.80 -9.63 10.01
N TYR A 71 4.50 -10.22 9.03
CA TYR A 71 3.86 -10.97 7.94
C TYR A 71 3.10 -12.23 8.43
N GLY A 72 3.38 -12.68 9.65
CA GLY A 72 2.63 -13.75 10.31
C GLY A 72 1.37 -13.28 11.05
N THR A 73 1.07 -11.98 11.07
CA THR A 73 -0.09 -11.42 11.78
C THR A 73 -1.22 -11.05 10.81
N SER A 74 -2.40 -10.74 11.34
CA SER A 74 -3.52 -10.23 10.55
C SER A 74 -3.27 -8.83 9.98
N ASP A 75 -2.23 -8.12 10.43
CA ASP A 75 -1.94 -6.76 9.94
C ASP A 75 -1.57 -6.77 8.45
N ILE A 76 -1.00 -7.85 7.93
CA ILE A 76 -0.66 -7.95 6.51
C ILE A 76 -1.90 -8.03 5.60
N ALA A 77 -3.08 -8.37 6.14
CA ALA A 77 -4.28 -8.55 5.32
C ALA A 77 -4.89 -7.22 4.85
N CYS A 78 -4.96 -6.22 5.74
CA CYS A 78 -5.60 -4.94 5.45
C CYS A 78 -4.88 -3.74 6.11
N HIS A 79 -3.62 -3.90 6.53
CA HIS A 79 -2.81 -2.97 7.35
C HIS A 79 -3.06 -3.05 8.88
N LYS A 80 -2.26 -2.31 9.65
CA LYS A 80 -2.17 -2.33 11.12
C LYS A 80 -3.55 -2.17 11.77
N LYS A 81 -3.97 -3.18 12.54
CA LYS A 81 -5.25 -3.20 13.27
C LYS A 81 -6.44 -2.78 12.41
N ALA A 82 -6.44 -3.23 11.16
CA ALA A 82 -7.47 -2.80 10.23
C ALA A 82 -8.85 -3.33 10.62
N ALA A 83 -9.87 -2.52 10.35
CA ALA A 83 -11.27 -2.88 10.57
C ALA A 83 -12.10 -2.60 9.31
N PRO A 84 -13.12 -3.43 9.02
CA PRO A 84 -13.94 -3.25 7.84
C PRO A 84 -14.59 -1.87 7.72
N GLY A 85 -14.68 -1.38 6.48
CA GLY A 85 -15.50 -0.22 6.15
C GLY A 85 -16.98 -0.42 6.52
N LYS A 86 -17.72 0.68 6.61
CA LYS A 86 -19.14 0.68 7.00
C LYS A 86 -20.10 0.44 5.84
N THR A 87 -19.60 0.44 4.61
CA THR A 87 -20.40 0.18 3.39
C THR A 87 -19.56 -0.59 2.37
N SER A 88 -20.10 -0.80 1.17
CA SER A 88 -19.42 -1.44 0.05
C SER A 88 -19.79 -0.76 -1.27
N MET A 89 -18.91 -0.84 -2.25
CA MET A 89 -19.17 -0.40 -3.63
C MET A 89 -19.44 -1.60 -4.53
N SER A 90 -20.18 -1.39 -5.61
CA SER A 90 -20.50 -2.44 -6.59
C SER A 90 -19.73 -2.22 -7.88
N VAL A 91 -19.11 -3.28 -8.39
CA VAL A 91 -18.35 -3.31 -9.64
C VAL A 91 -18.84 -4.50 -10.47
N LYS A 92 -18.94 -4.34 -11.78
CA LYS A 92 -19.25 -5.46 -12.67
C LYS A 92 -18.00 -6.33 -12.86
N ALA A 93 -18.19 -7.62 -13.13
CA ALA A 93 -17.10 -8.41 -13.70
C ALA A 93 -16.70 -7.79 -15.06
N GLY A 94 -15.40 -7.64 -15.31
CA GLY A 94 -14.86 -6.84 -16.43
C GLY A 94 -14.87 -5.32 -16.18
N GLY A 95 -15.46 -4.86 -15.07
CA GLY A 95 -15.43 -3.47 -14.63
C GLY A 95 -14.07 -3.07 -14.05
N THR A 96 -13.93 -1.79 -13.70
CA THR A 96 -12.65 -1.23 -13.23
C THR A 96 -12.73 -0.68 -11.81
N VAL A 97 -11.60 -0.80 -11.11
CA VAL A 97 -11.35 -0.16 -9.82
C VAL A 97 -10.07 0.66 -9.95
N GLU A 98 -10.18 1.98 -9.79
CA GLU A 98 -9.05 2.91 -9.70
C GLU A 98 -8.73 3.16 -8.23
N PHE A 99 -7.46 3.07 -7.85
CA PHE A 99 -6.93 3.40 -6.53
C PHE A 99 -6.10 4.68 -6.64
N GLN A 100 -6.55 5.73 -5.97
CA GLN A 100 -5.92 7.06 -5.99
C GLN A 100 -5.10 7.24 -4.73
N TRP A 101 -3.79 7.22 -4.88
CA TRP A 101 -2.84 7.40 -3.80
C TRP A 101 -2.59 8.88 -3.55
N SER A 102 -2.18 9.22 -2.33
CA SER A 102 -1.50 10.49 -2.07
C SER A 102 -0.21 10.58 -2.89
N ALA A 103 0.46 11.74 -2.85
CA ALA A 103 1.76 11.91 -3.51
C ALA A 103 2.73 10.78 -3.09
N TRP A 104 3.13 9.97 -4.08
CA TRP A 104 3.96 8.81 -3.85
C TRP A 104 5.45 9.19 -4.02
N PRO A 105 6.36 8.81 -3.11
CA PRO A 105 7.76 9.21 -3.20
C PRO A 105 8.48 8.54 -4.39
N GLU A 106 9.25 9.30 -5.17
CA GLU A 106 9.98 8.78 -6.33
C GLU A 106 11.05 7.74 -5.98
N SER A 107 11.51 7.69 -4.72
CA SER A 107 12.46 6.67 -4.27
C SER A 107 11.78 5.34 -3.90
N HIS A 108 10.45 5.30 -3.78
CA HIS A 108 9.69 4.17 -3.25
C HIS A 108 9.17 3.32 -4.40
N ILE A 109 10.10 2.71 -5.12
CA ILE A 109 9.83 2.04 -6.39
C ILE A 109 9.73 0.53 -6.20
N GLY A 110 8.71 -0.13 -6.77
CA GLY A 110 8.57 -1.59 -6.74
C GLY A 110 7.31 -2.08 -7.43
N PRO A 111 6.90 -3.35 -7.25
CA PRO A 111 5.70 -3.87 -7.89
C PRO A 111 4.42 -3.33 -7.25
N VAL A 112 3.36 -3.27 -8.04
CA VAL A 112 2.00 -2.98 -7.59
C VAL A 112 1.15 -4.22 -7.85
N LEU A 113 0.49 -4.71 -6.82
CA LEU A 113 -0.31 -5.93 -6.87
C LEU A 113 -1.74 -5.60 -6.47
N THR A 114 -2.70 -6.40 -6.90
CA THR A 114 -4.06 -6.32 -6.37
C THR A 114 -4.61 -7.72 -6.13
N TYR A 115 -5.21 -7.87 -4.94
CA TYR A 115 -5.80 -9.11 -4.47
C TYR A 115 -7.26 -8.88 -4.11
N VAL A 116 -8.05 -9.95 -4.21
CA VAL A 116 -9.41 -10.01 -3.70
C VAL A 116 -9.58 -11.20 -2.78
N ALA A 117 -10.36 -11.04 -1.72
CA ALA A 117 -10.76 -12.13 -0.84
C ALA A 117 -12.28 -12.17 -0.72
N LYS A 118 -12.88 -13.34 -1.00
CA LYS A 118 -14.33 -13.51 -0.88
C LYS A 118 -14.72 -13.44 0.60
N CYS A 119 -15.66 -12.57 0.93
CA CYS A 119 -16.26 -12.51 2.27
C CYS A 119 -17.28 -13.65 2.40
N SER A 120 -17.36 -14.28 3.58
CA SER A 120 -18.39 -15.31 3.88
C SER A 120 -19.82 -14.75 3.89
N GLY A 121 -19.95 -13.42 3.96
CA GLY A 121 -21.20 -12.67 3.87
C GLY A 121 -20.95 -11.22 3.46
N LYS A 122 -21.40 -10.25 4.27
CA LYS A 122 -21.10 -8.83 4.05
C LYS A 122 -19.66 -8.53 4.45
N CYS A 123 -18.92 -7.81 3.61
CA CYS A 123 -17.54 -7.44 3.95
C CYS A 123 -17.44 -6.43 5.10
N THR A 124 -18.51 -5.69 5.40
CA THR A 124 -18.61 -4.80 6.57
C THR A 124 -18.53 -5.53 7.92
N SER A 125 -18.50 -6.87 7.90
CA SER A 125 -18.36 -7.73 9.09
C SER A 125 -17.27 -8.80 8.90
N ALA A 126 -16.39 -8.62 7.91
CA ALA A 126 -15.31 -9.55 7.65
C ALA A 126 -14.25 -9.51 8.76
N ASP A 127 -13.73 -10.68 9.12
CA ASP A 127 -12.54 -10.79 9.97
C ASP A 127 -11.29 -10.89 9.07
N PRO A 128 -10.39 -9.90 9.08
CA PRO A 128 -9.18 -9.92 8.26
C PRO A 128 -8.30 -11.16 8.48
N ALA A 129 -8.32 -11.78 9.67
CA ALA A 129 -7.55 -12.99 9.97
C ALA A 129 -8.07 -14.23 9.20
N THR A 130 -9.31 -14.19 8.71
CA THR A 130 -9.95 -15.33 8.02
C THR A 130 -9.95 -15.22 6.50
N LEU A 131 -9.65 -14.02 5.96
CA LEU A 131 -9.69 -13.74 4.53
C LEU A 131 -8.65 -14.58 3.78
N LYS A 132 -9.05 -15.08 2.61
CA LYS A 132 -8.21 -15.86 1.70
C LYS A 132 -8.05 -15.10 0.39
N TRP A 133 -6.86 -14.56 0.21
CA TRP A 133 -6.53 -13.64 -0.87
C TRP A 133 -6.18 -14.37 -2.16
N VAL A 134 -6.76 -13.90 -3.26
CA VAL A 134 -6.47 -14.33 -4.63
C VAL A 134 -5.96 -13.12 -5.39
N LYS A 135 -4.79 -13.26 -6.00
CA LYS A 135 -4.22 -12.21 -6.86
C LYS A 135 -5.05 -12.08 -8.14
N ILE A 136 -5.42 -10.86 -8.50
CA ILE A 136 -6.17 -10.57 -9.73
C ILE A 136 -5.41 -9.64 -10.69
N ASP A 137 -4.41 -8.93 -10.19
CA ASP A 137 -3.58 -8.03 -10.98
C ASP A 137 -2.18 -7.94 -10.36
N ALA A 138 -1.16 -7.78 -11.20
CA ALA A 138 0.22 -7.61 -10.79
C ALA A 138 1.07 -7.02 -11.90
N ALA A 139 1.81 -5.97 -11.55
CA ALA A 139 2.85 -5.41 -12.40
C ALA A 139 4.16 -5.31 -11.60
N GLY A 140 5.25 -5.70 -12.26
CA GLY A 140 6.61 -5.72 -11.69
C GLY A 140 7.54 -4.74 -12.39
N LEU A 141 8.77 -5.17 -12.62
CA LEU A 141 9.74 -4.44 -13.44
C LEU A 141 9.57 -4.83 -14.91
N ASP A 142 9.22 -3.87 -15.77
CA ASP A 142 9.19 -4.00 -17.23
C ASP A 142 9.67 -2.69 -17.88
N GLY A 143 11.00 -2.54 -18.00
CA GLY A 143 11.65 -1.27 -18.36
C GLY A 143 11.62 -0.25 -17.22
N THR A 144 10.43 0.06 -16.70
CA THR A 144 10.21 0.75 -15.44
C THR A 144 9.44 -0.13 -14.45
N TRP A 145 9.58 0.17 -13.17
CA TRP A 145 8.78 -0.47 -12.14
C TRP A 145 7.34 0.07 -12.13
N ALA A 146 6.38 -0.79 -11.80
CA ALA A 146 4.96 -0.43 -11.70
C ALA A 146 4.69 0.82 -10.84
N ALA A 147 5.39 1.00 -9.72
CA ALA A 147 5.26 2.21 -8.90
C ALA A 147 5.67 3.50 -9.64
N ALA A 148 6.64 3.45 -10.55
CA ALA A 148 7.00 4.59 -11.38
C ALA A 148 5.86 4.96 -12.35
N ASP A 149 5.16 3.95 -12.87
CA ASP A 149 4.03 4.17 -13.78
C ASP A 149 2.78 4.65 -13.02
N LEU A 150 2.58 4.19 -11.78
CA LEU A 150 1.62 4.75 -10.83
C LEU A 150 1.86 6.25 -10.60
N ILE A 151 3.10 6.66 -10.30
CA ILE A 151 3.46 8.08 -10.08
C ILE A 151 3.14 8.89 -11.35
N LYS A 152 3.59 8.44 -12.51
CA LYS A 152 3.34 9.11 -13.81
C LYS A 152 1.84 9.23 -14.11
N ASN A 153 1.04 8.25 -13.69
CA ASN A 153 -0.40 8.24 -13.85
C ASN A 153 -1.12 9.01 -12.71
N ASN A 154 -0.56 10.14 -12.28
CA ASN A 154 -1.13 10.97 -11.22
C ASN A 154 -1.42 10.19 -9.93
N ASN A 155 -0.45 9.39 -9.49
CA ASN A 155 -0.54 8.51 -8.33
C ASN A 155 -1.75 7.55 -8.36
N THR A 156 -2.12 7.05 -9.55
CA THR A 156 -3.31 6.21 -9.74
C THR A 156 -2.96 4.85 -10.32
N TRP A 157 -3.43 3.79 -9.68
CA TRP A 157 -3.39 2.42 -10.21
C TRP A 157 -4.80 1.98 -10.63
N THR A 158 -4.95 1.31 -11.77
CA THR A 158 -6.25 0.81 -12.24
C THR A 158 -6.19 -0.69 -12.43
N THR A 159 -7.11 -1.40 -11.79
CA THR A 159 -7.26 -2.85 -11.91
C THR A 159 -8.60 -3.19 -12.56
N THR A 160 -8.58 -4.14 -13.48
CA THR A 160 -9.80 -4.70 -14.07
C THR A 160 -10.23 -5.92 -13.28
N VAL A 161 -11.51 -5.97 -12.88
CA VAL A 161 -12.07 -7.13 -12.19
C VAL A 161 -12.20 -8.27 -13.21
N PRO A 162 -11.67 -9.47 -12.93
CA PRO A 162 -11.75 -10.58 -13.89
C PRO A 162 -13.20 -10.91 -14.26
N GLU A 163 -13.47 -11.08 -15.56
CA GLU A 163 -14.81 -11.46 -16.06
C GLU A 163 -15.31 -12.78 -15.47
N THR A 164 -14.38 -13.67 -15.14
CA THR A 164 -14.65 -14.99 -14.57
C THR A 164 -14.80 -14.97 -13.05
N LEU A 165 -14.64 -13.82 -12.40
CA LEU A 165 -14.81 -13.72 -10.95
C LEU A 165 -16.28 -13.94 -10.58
N ALA A 166 -16.54 -14.95 -9.75
CA ALA A 166 -17.90 -15.24 -9.32
C ALA A 166 -18.53 -14.05 -8.58
N ALA A 167 -19.83 -13.84 -8.78
CA ALA A 167 -20.56 -12.80 -8.06
C ALA A 167 -20.48 -13.00 -6.52
N GLY A 168 -20.40 -11.89 -5.78
CA GLY A 168 -20.38 -11.88 -4.33
C GLY A 168 -19.73 -10.64 -3.74
N SER A 169 -19.58 -10.63 -2.42
CA SER A 169 -18.87 -9.57 -1.70
C SER A 169 -17.39 -9.94 -1.56
N TYR A 170 -16.51 -9.00 -1.88
CA TYR A 170 -15.07 -9.18 -1.80
C TYR A 170 -14.42 -8.02 -1.03
N ALA A 171 -13.45 -8.35 -0.18
CA ALA A 171 -12.45 -7.40 0.27
C ALA A 171 -11.38 -7.28 -0.82
N VAL A 172 -10.80 -6.09 -0.97
CA VAL A 172 -9.79 -5.79 -1.99
C VAL A 172 -8.57 -5.19 -1.29
N GLU A 173 -7.39 -5.68 -1.66
CA GLU A 173 -6.11 -5.22 -1.13
C GLU A 173 -5.22 -4.84 -2.33
N VAL A 174 -4.60 -3.66 -2.27
CA VAL A 174 -3.68 -3.15 -3.31
C VAL A 174 -2.32 -2.79 -2.69
N PRO A 175 -1.47 -3.78 -2.39
CA PRO A 175 -0.15 -3.49 -1.83
C PRO A 175 0.80 -2.99 -2.93
N SER A 176 1.57 -1.95 -2.61
CA SER A 176 2.62 -1.36 -3.43
C SER A 176 3.98 -1.51 -2.73
N THR A 177 4.57 -2.69 -2.83
CA THR A 177 5.81 -3.00 -2.10
C THR A 177 7.01 -2.31 -2.74
N GLU A 178 7.94 -1.76 -1.96
CA GLU A 178 9.21 -1.29 -2.51
C GLU A 178 10.16 -2.44 -2.88
N ALA A 179 10.86 -2.28 -4.00
CA ALA A 179 11.98 -3.12 -4.36
C ALA A 179 13.17 -2.83 -3.42
N PRO A 180 13.97 -3.85 -3.07
CA PRO A 180 15.16 -3.64 -2.27
C PRO A 180 16.14 -2.68 -2.98
N VAL A 181 16.54 -1.60 -2.29
CA VAL A 181 17.65 -0.74 -2.71
C VAL A 181 18.97 -1.52 -2.62
N THR A 182 19.60 -1.77 -3.77
CA THR A 182 20.97 -2.31 -3.83
C THR A 182 21.97 -1.16 -3.91
N GLU A 183 22.73 -0.92 -2.84
CA GLU A 183 24.02 -0.26 -2.96
C GLU A 183 25.12 -1.33 -3.17
N GLU A 184 25.81 -1.16 -4.29
CA GLU A 184 27.10 -1.71 -4.74
C GLU A 184 27.32 -3.22 -4.98
N GLU A 185 28.28 -3.45 -5.88
CA GLU A 185 28.55 -4.68 -6.62
C GLU A 185 29.15 -5.81 -5.78
N GLY A 186 28.79 -7.04 -6.16
CA GLY A 186 29.64 -8.21 -5.99
C GLY A 186 29.57 -8.88 -4.62
N SER A 187 28.64 -9.81 -4.43
CA SER A 187 28.93 -11.17 -3.93
C SER A 187 27.66 -11.99 -3.83
N ASP A 188 27.83 -13.29 -4.03
CA ASP A 188 26.82 -14.34 -4.06
C ASP A 188 26.19 -14.57 -2.66
N ASP A 189 25.43 -13.59 -2.16
CA ASP A 189 24.90 -13.53 -0.78
C ASP A 189 23.40 -13.91 -0.67
N GLY A 190 22.80 -14.42 -1.74
CA GLY A 190 21.36 -14.68 -1.79
C GLY A 190 20.51 -13.40 -1.94
N SER A 191 21.08 -12.34 -2.50
CA SER A 191 20.34 -11.21 -3.07
C SER A 191 19.56 -11.63 -4.33
N LEU A 192 18.45 -10.94 -4.58
CA LEU A 192 17.73 -11.08 -5.85
C LEU A 192 18.64 -10.59 -6.99
N PRO A 193 18.72 -11.32 -8.11
CA PRO A 193 19.49 -10.88 -9.27
C PRO A 193 18.94 -9.55 -9.80
N LYS A 194 19.78 -8.74 -10.46
CA LYS A 194 19.44 -7.39 -10.95
C LYS A 194 18.26 -7.34 -11.93
N THR A 195 17.84 -8.49 -12.45
CA THR A 195 16.63 -8.72 -13.23
C THR A 195 16.00 -10.03 -12.78
N PHE A 196 14.71 -9.99 -12.42
CA PHE A 196 13.97 -11.16 -11.96
C PHE A 196 12.52 -11.11 -12.44
N THR A 197 11.89 -12.28 -12.58
CA THR A 197 10.45 -12.38 -12.86
C THR A 197 9.64 -12.29 -11.56
N LEU A 198 8.35 -11.97 -11.64
CA LEU A 198 7.46 -11.95 -10.48
C LEU A 198 7.45 -13.29 -9.73
N ASP A 199 7.55 -14.41 -10.44
CA ASP A 199 7.61 -15.74 -9.84
C ASP A 199 8.93 -15.94 -9.06
N THR A 200 10.05 -15.50 -9.63
CA THR A 200 11.35 -15.51 -8.96
C THR A 200 11.36 -14.62 -7.71
N PHE A 201 10.64 -13.50 -7.74
CA PHE A 201 10.48 -12.62 -6.57
C PHE A 201 9.69 -13.30 -5.44
N ILE A 202 8.57 -13.95 -5.80
CA ILE A 202 7.72 -14.67 -4.86
C ILE A 202 8.47 -15.85 -4.23
N ASP A 203 9.22 -16.60 -5.04
CA ASP A 203 10.01 -17.73 -4.54
C ASP A 203 11.19 -17.29 -3.69
N TRP A 204 11.83 -16.16 -4.02
CA TRP A 204 12.81 -15.55 -3.14
C TRP A 204 12.19 -15.10 -1.81
N LEU A 205 11.02 -14.44 -1.81
CA LEU A 205 10.31 -14.06 -0.59
C LEU A 205 10.01 -15.27 0.30
N ARG A 206 9.55 -16.37 -0.30
CA ARG A 206 9.32 -17.64 0.41
C ARG A 206 10.61 -18.22 1.00
N SER A 207 11.72 -18.15 0.27
CA SER A 207 13.03 -18.64 0.73
C SER A 207 13.58 -17.89 1.94
N LYS A 208 13.21 -16.61 2.12
CA LYS A 208 13.67 -15.78 3.24
C LYS A 208 12.85 -15.97 4.53
N ASN A 209 11.67 -16.57 4.47
CA ASN A 209 10.89 -16.94 5.66
C ASN A 209 11.48 -18.15 6.42
N GLY A 210 12.55 -18.77 5.91
CA GLY A 210 13.08 -20.05 6.39
C GLY A 210 14.27 -20.00 7.34
N ASP A 211 14.96 -18.88 7.57
CA ASP A 211 16.16 -18.93 8.42
C ASP A 211 16.38 -17.68 9.29
N SER A 212 16.29 -17.93 10.59
CA SER A 212 16.35 -16.93 11.65
C SER A 212 17.80 -16.69 12.05
N LYS A 213 18.57 -15.95 11.24
CA LYS A 213 19.78 -15.24 11.70
C LYS A 213 20.33 -14.26 10.66
N LYS A 214 20.39 -12.99 11.09
CA LYS A 214 21.23 -11.91 10.56
C LYS A 214 21.02 -11.51 9.11
N VAL A 215 19.97 -10.76 8.83
CA VAL A 215 20.04 -9.77 7.74
C VAL A 215 19.29 -8.50 8.15
N ARG A 216 20.02 -7.38 8.24
CA ARG A 216 19.42 -6.05 8.29
C ARG A 216 18.96 -5.73 6.88
N ARG A 217 17.64 -5.71 6.60
CA ARG A 217 17.11 -5.09 5.37
C ARG A 217 15.88 -4.27 5.71
N HIS A 218 15.98 -3.00 5.34
CA HIS A 218 14.90 -2.05 5.33
C HIS A 218 13.97 -2.42 4.17
N ALA A 219 12.79 -2.93 4.48
CA ALA A 219 11.64 -2.79 3.59
C ALA A 219 10.96 -1.49 4.01
N ARG A 220 10.89 -0.49 3.14
CA ARG A 220 10.14 0.75 3.35
C ARG A 220 8.87 0.67 2.47
N GLN A 221 7.90 1.54 2.68
CA GLN A 221 6.51 1.27 2.33
C GLN A 221 5.75 2.49 1.80
N PHE A 222 4.67 2.16 1.08
CA PHE A 222 3.34 2.79 1.00
C PHE A 222 3.30 4.28 1.23
#